data_AF-A0A0P7TVQ4-F1
#
_entry.id   AF-A0A0P7TVQ4-F1
#
_cell.length_a   1.000
_cell.length_b   1.000
_cell.length_c   1.000
_cell.angle_alpha   90.00
_cell.angle_beta   90.00
_cell.angle_gamma   90.00
#
_symmetry.space_group_name_H-M   'P 1'
#
loop_
_entity.id
_entity.type
_entity.pdbx_description
1 polymer ?
#
loop_
_entity_poly.entity_id
_entity_poly.type
_entity_poly.pdbx_seq_one_letter_code
_entity_poly.pdbx_strand_id
1 'polypeptide(L)'
;MSAAFMMVNSTGRFAGLKAQLLMPQVKENDTHCVVLQYLVSGQEGVSPGHLNIYVRENSSPLGIPVWNASRSTALAWHQLELAISTFWPNFYQVVFEVVTSGQRGLVAIKDVRLQGHQCMKTPHFLHIKGVEVNARQTATFQCTFSGRPLDISNIWLQGISGREAPRKSTRPVNDRRFIATFDVENTTKGDSGRYRCIVHSDKGVGVSTYADLTVKQPPVPIAPPQLMGVGATYLWIQLNANSINGDGPIIEREVEYRTMSGTLIDNQPVDKTTHKIGHLDPDTEYEISVLLTRPLDGGTGAPGPPLRARTKCA
;
A
#
# COMPACT_ATOMS: atom_id res chain seq x y z
N MET A 1 4.20 -0.64 47.77
CA MET A 1 4.28 -2.07 47.35
C MET A 1 5.15 -2.14 46.12
N SER A 2 6.21 -2.96 46.14
CA SER A 2 7.06 -3.19 44.96
C SER A 2 6.23 -3.91 43.91
N ALA A 3 6.07 -3.31 42.73
CA ALA A 3 5.30 -3.90 41.63
C ALA A 3 6.19 -4.89 40.86
N ALA A 4 5.67 -6.07 40.51
CA ALA A 4 6.35 -7.01 39.63
C ALA A 4 6.32 -6.50 38.17
N PHE A 5 7.43 -6.63 37.44
CA PHE A 5 7.54 -6.22 36.03
C PHE A 5 8.57 -7.07 35.29
N MET A 6 8.49 -7.09 33.96
CA MET A 6 9.52 -7.67 33.09
C MET A 6 10.46 -6.56 32.64
N MET A 7 11.77 -6.83 32.59
CA MET A 7 12.75 -5.82 32.18
C MET A 7 13.89 -6.36 31.32
N VAL A 8 14.48 -5.46 30.56
CA VAL A 8 15.76 -5.59 29.88
C VAL A 8 16.74 -4.63 30.53
N ASN A 9 17.80 -5.15 31.14
CA ASN A 9 18.90 -4.35 31.66
C ASN A 9 19.92 -4.09 30.54
N SER A 10 20.09 -2.82 30.15
CA SER A 10 21.02 -2.40 29.11
C SER A 10 22.44 -2.12 29.64
N THR A 11 22.60 -2.11 30.97
CA THR A 11 23.90 -1.82 31.61
C THR A 11 24.94 -2.87 31.23
N GLY A 12 26.06 -2.41 30.65
CA GLY A 12 27.14 -3.29 30.18
C GLY A 12 26.80 -4.07 28.90
N ARG A 13 25.75 -3.68 28.17
CA ARG A 13 25.38 -4.28 26.89
C ARG A 13 25.85 -3.40 25.74
N PHE A 14 26.37 -4.01 24.67
CA PHE A 14 26.75 -3.29 23.45
C PHE A 14 25.51 -2.77 22.70
N ALA A 15 25.70 -1.79 21.83
CA ALA A 15 24.64 -1.27 20.97
C ALA A 15 24.19 -2.32 19.94
N GLY A 16 22.89 -2.32 19.63
CA GLY A 16 22.29 -3.16 18.60
C GLY A 16 21.87 -4.57 19.04
N LEU A 17 22.10 -4.95 20.30
CA LEU A 17 21.58 -6.22 20.82
C LEU A 17 20.06 -6.15 20.96
N LYS A 18 19.40 -7.24 20.58
CA LYS A 18 17.94 -7.33 20.54
C LYS A 18 17.43 -8.38 21.53
N ALA A 19 16.37 -8.05 22.25
CA ALA A 19 15.60 -8.99 23.06
C ALA A 19 14.12 -8.86 22.70
N GLN A 20 13.46 -9.99 22.44
CA GLN A 20 12.05 -10.03 22.05
C GLN A 20 11.22 -10.80 23.07
N LEU A 21 10.05 -10.26 23.39
CA LEU A 21 9.01 -10.91 24.20
C LEU A 21 7.71 -10.92 23.40
N LEU A 22 7.11 -12.10 23.25
CA LEU A 22 5.94 -12.31 22.41
C LEU A 22 4.71 -12.57 23.28
N MET A 23 3.61 -11.87 23.02
CA MET A 23 2.31 -12.23 23.60
C MET A 23 1.78 -13.54 22.98
N PRO A 24 0.82 -14.22 23.62
CA PRO A 24 0.01 -15.23 22.94
C PRO A 24 -0.69 -14.66 21.70
N GLN A 25 -1.07 -15.54 20.77
CA GLN A 25 -1.88 -15.13 19.63
C GLN A 25 -3.28 -14.74 20.11
N VAL A 26 -3.76 -13.58 19.65
CA VAL A 26 -5.09 -13.06 19.98
C VAL A 26 -6.04 -13.32 18.82
N LYS A 27 -7.22 -13.88 19.14
CA LYS A 27 -8.25 -14.35 18.20
C LYS A 27 -9.64 -13.86 18.62
N GLU A 28 -9.77 -12.56 18.84
CA GLU A 28 -11.01 -11.95 19.30
C GLU A 28 -11.99 -11.70 18.14
N ASN A 29 -13.29 -11.79 18.43
CA ASN A 29 -14.36 -11.36 17.53
C ASN A 29 -14.78 -9.92 17.80
N ASP A 30 -14.86 -9.57 19.10
CA ASP A 30 -15.33 -8.27 19.54
C ASP A 30 -14.19 -7.24 19.61
N THR A 31 -14.58 -5.97 19.60
CA THR A 31 -13.64 -4.86 19.80
C THR A 31 -13.01 -4.95 21.18
N HIS A 32 -11.68 -4.91 21.21
CA HIS A 32 -10.89 -5.05 22.43
C HIS A 32 -9.78 -3.99 22.48
N CYS A 33 -9.16 -3.83 23.63
CA CYS A 33 -8.03 -2.92 23.83
C CYS A 33 -6.90 -3.67 24.54
N VAL A 34 -5.70 -3.64 23.97
CA VAL A 34 -4.50 -4.11 24.70
C VAL A 34 -3.92 -2.92 25.44
N VAL A 35 -3.82 -3.04 26.75
CA VAL A 35 -3.23 -1.99 27.60
C VAL A 35 -1.99 -2.51 28.28
N LEU A 36 -0.97 -1.66 28.42
CA LEU A 36 0.23 -1.96 29.18
C LEU A 36 0.82 -0.70 29.80
N GLN A 37 1.76 -0.88 30.73
CA GLN A 37 2.63 0.19 31.20
C GLN A 37 4.08 -0.09 30.83
N TYR A 38 4.80 0.94 30.40
CA TYR A 38 6.22 0.86 30.07
C TYR A 38 7.04 1.91 30.83
N LEU A 39 8.33 1.62 30.99
CA LEU A 39 9.33 2.48 31.60
C LEU A 39 10.62 2.40 30.79
N VAL A 40 11.16 3.55 30.40
CA VAL A 40 12.50 3.68 29.82
C VAL A 40 13.30 4.56 30.77
N SER A 41 14.23 3.95 31.51
CA SER A 41 14.99 4.61 32.57
C SER A 41 16.48 4.51 32.30
N GLY A 42 17.11 5.63 32.02
CA GLY A 42 18.56 5.77 31.86
C GLY A 42 19.05 7.07 32.48
N GLN A 43 20.27 7.46 32.16
CA GLN A 43 20.76 8.79 32.49
C GLN A 43 19.91 9.86 31.76
N GLU A 44 19.70 11.01 32.39
CA GLU A 44 18.87 12.06 31.82
C GLU A 44 19.41 12.51 30.46
N GLY A 45 18.54 12.59 29.45
CA GLY A 45 18.91 12.90 28.06
C GLY A 45 19.57 11.75 27.28
N VAL A 46 19.93 10.64 27.93
CA VAL A 46 20.59 9.48 27.31
C VAL A 46 19.66 8.27 27.30
N SER A 47 19.29 7.81 26.11
CA SER A 47 18.44 6.63 25.95
C SER A 47 19.21 5.33 26.23
N PRO A 48 18.75 4.44 27.14
CA PRO A 48 19.35 3.11 27.35
C PRO A 48 19.05 2.12 26.21
N GLY A 49 18.09 2.44 25.35
CA GLY A 49 17.63 1.61 24.24
C GLY A 49 16.25 2.00 23.74
N HIS A 50 15.82 1.34 22.68
CA HIS A 50 14.53 1.56 22.04
C HIS A 50 13.59 0.41 22.37
N LEU A 51 12.41 0.71 22.92
CA LEU A 51 11.29 -0.22 22.98
C LEU A 51 10.50 -0.09 21.69
N ASN A 52 10.44 -1.15 20.91
CA ASN A 52 9.63 -1.27 19.69
C ASN A 52 8.48 -2.23 19.95
N ILE A 53 7.29 -1.90 19.45
CA ILE A 53 6.12 -2.76 19.50
C ILE A 53 5.70 -3.07 18.06
N TYR A 54 5.55 -4.36 17.78
CA TYR A 54 5.10 -4.88 16.50
C TYR A 54 3.77 -5.60 16.65
N VAL A 55 2.96 -5.54 15.59
CA VAL A 55 1.73 -6.32 15.46
C VAL A 55 1.88 -7.21 14.24
N ARG A 56 2.06 -8.51 14.50
CA ARG A 56 2.24 -9.54 13.48
C ARG A 56 0.90 -10.21 13.18
N GLU A 57 0.37 -10.02 11.98
CA GLU A 57 -0.93 -10.57 11.55
C GLU A 57 -0.74 -11.93 10.86
N ASN A 58 -1.52 -12.94 11.22
CA ASN A 58 -1.57 -14.25 10.56
C ASN A 58 -0.20 -14.91 10.33
N SER A 59 0.70 -14.78 11.32
CA SER A 59 2.10 -15.26 11.21
C SER A 59 2.89 -14.65 10.03
N SER A 60 2.52 -13.44 9.58
CA SER A 60 3.28 -12.65 8.60
C SER A 60 4.73 -12.41 9.07
N PRO A 61 5.62 -11.93 8.20
CA PRO A 61 6.85 -11.27 8.65
C PRO A 61 6.54 -10.19 9.70
N LEU A 62 7.49 -9.96 10.61
CA LEU A 62 7.33 -9.02 11.74
C LEU A 62 7.01 -7.59 11.28
N GLY A 63 7.50 -7.22 10.09
CA GLY A 63 7.26 -5.92 9.48
C GLY A 63 7.95 -4.78 10.24
N ILE A 64 7.30 -3.63 10.26
CA ILE A 64 7.78 -2.38 10.86
C ILE A 64 7.07 -2.19 12.21
N PRO A 65 7.73 -1.61 13.23
CA PRO A 65 7.06 -1.32 14.49
C PRO A 65 5.87 -0.38 14.26
N VAL A 66 4.77 -0.63 14.99
CA VAL A 66 3.60 0.26 15.01
C VAL A 66 3.79 1.40 16.02
N TRP A 67 4.67 1.18 16.99
CA TRP A 67 4.96 2.13 18.04
C TRP A 67 6.37 1.93 18.57
N ASN A 68 7.01 3.02 18.98
CA ASN A 68 8.31 2.98 19.63
C ASN A 68 8.44 4.03 20.74
N ALA A 69 9.31 3.75 21.70
CA ALA A 69 9.76 4.71 22.69
C ALA A 69 11.26 4.59 22.92
N SER A 70 11.93 5.74 22.95
CA SER A 70 13.37 5.85 23.22
C SER A 70 13.71 6.90 24.26
N ARG A 71 12.78 7.84 24.53
CA ARG A 71 13.03 8.91 25.48
C ARG A 71 13.17 8.34 26.89
N SER A 72 14.35 8.50 27.46
CA SER A 72 14.60 8.31 28.89
C SER A 72 13.86 9.42 29.63
N THR A 73 12.86 9.04 30.42
CA THR A 73 12.20 9.95 31.35
C THR A 73 12.70 9.63 32.76
N ALA A 74 12.68 10.62 33.66
CA ALA A 74 12.74 10.34 35.10
C ALA A 74 11.81 9.17 35.45
N LEU A 75 12.16 8.33 36.45
CA LEU A 75 11.54 7.05 36.86
C LEU A 75 9.99 7.05 36.91
N ALA A 76 9.34 7.10 35.75
CA ALA A 76 7.92 7.32 35.58
C ALA A 76 7.35 6.28 34.61
N TRP A 77 6.27 5.65 35.04
CA TRP A 77 5.54 4.68 34.24
C TRP A 77 4.57 5.40 33.31
N HIS A 78 4.57 4.99 32.05
CA HIS A 78 3.67 5.51 31.03
C HIS A 78 2.69 4.41 30.61
N GLN A 79 1.40 4.75 30.54
CA GLN A 79 0.37 3.86 30.02
C GLN A 79 0.32 3.94 28.49
N LEU A 80 0.14 2.79 27.85
CA LEU A 80 -0.02 2.66 26.41
C LEU A 80 -1.25 1.80 26.08
N GLU A 81 -2.09 2.29 25.17
CA GLU A 81 -3.22 1.58 24.56
C GLU A 81 -2.86 1.14 23.13
N LEU A 82 -3.16 -0.11 22.78
CA LEU A 82 -3.10 -0.62 21.41
C LEU A 82 -4.52 -0.95 20.95
N ALA A 83 -5.03 -0.15 20.01
CA ALA A 83 -6.31 -0.37 19.34
C ALA A 83 -6.08 -1.16 18.05
N ILE A 84 -5.99 -2.49 18.17
CA ILE A 84 -5.68 -3.39 17.04
C ILE A 84 -6.99 -3.90 16.44
N SER A 85 -7.26 -3.54 15.19
CA SER A 85 -8.51 -3.86 14.51
C SER A 85 -8.40 -5.11 13.64
N THR A 86 -7.73 -6.16 14.16
CA THR A 86 -7.61 -7.49 13.53
C THR A 86 -8.44 -8.49 14.32
N PHE A 87 -9.42 -9.09 13.65
CA PHE A 87 -10.43 -9.98 14.26
C PHE A 87 -10.44 -11.35 13.59
N TRP A 88 -11.00 -12.34 14.28
CA TRP A 88 -11.23 -13.67 13.73
C TRP A 88 -11.98 -13.60 12.38
N PRO A 89 -11.64 -14.42 11.36
CA PRO A 89 -10.74 -15.57 11.38
C PRO A 89 -9.24 -15.23 11.37
N ASN A 90 -8.90 -13.95 11.22
CA ASN A 90 -7.52 -13.51 11.35
C ASN A 90 -7.09 -13.48 12.82
N PHE A 91 -5.79 -13.51 13.05
CA PHE A 91 -5.21 -13.42 14.38
C PHE A 91 -3.97 -12.56 14.35
N TYR A 92 -3.62 -11.99 15.49
CA TYR A 92 -2.39 -11.22 15.61
C TYR A 92 -1.57 -11.61 16.82
N GLN A 93 -0.31 -11.24 16.81
CA GLN A 93 0.61 -11.40 17.92
C GLN A 93 1.35 -10.08 18.16
N VAL A 94 1.28 -9.57 19.38
CA VAL A 94 2.08 -8.41 19.79
C VAL A 94 3.48 -8.89 20.15
N VAL A 95 4.49 -8.21 19.61
CA VAL A 95 5.90 -8.48 19.91
C VAL A 95 6.52 -7.22 20.48
N PHE A 96 7.06 -7.32 21.68
CA PHE A 96 7.87 -6.28 22.32
C PHE A 96 9.33 -6.57 22.00
N GLU A 97 10.04 -5.63 21.40
CA GLU A 97 11.47 -5.72 21.13
C GLU A 97 12.20 -4.58 21.84
N VAL A 98 13.28 -4.89 22.55
CA VAL A 98 14.22 -3.88 23.03
C VAL A 98 15.49 -3.96 22.21
N VAL A 99 15.92 -2.83 21.66
CA VAL A 99 17.23 -2.67 21.00
C VAL A 99 18.12 -1.80 21.87
N THR A 100 19.23 -2.35 22.37
CA THR A 100 20.15 -1.64 23.27
C THR A 100 20.90 -0.53 22.51
N SER A 101 21.13 0.61 23.17
CA SER A 101 21.89 1.73 22.60
C SER A 101 23.38 1.72 22.97
N GLY A 102 23.82 0.78 23.83
CA GLY A 102 25.14 0.81 24.46
C GLY A 102 25.18 1.58 25.78
N GLN A 103 24.10 2.30 26.12
CA GLN A 103 24.02 3.13 27.30
C GLN A 103 23.42 2.38 28.50
N ARG A 104 23.79 2.82 29.71
CA ARG A 104 23.34 2.20 30.95
C ARG A 104 21.90 2.57 31.28
N GLY A 105 21.15 1.62 31.80
CA GLY A 105 19.77 1.79 32.21
C GLY A 105 18.95 0.51 32.06
N LEU A 106 17.64 0.68 32.00
CA LEU A 106 16.68 -0.40 31.85
C LEU A 106 15.48 0.04 31.02
N VAL A 107 14.87 -0.95 30.36
CA VAL A 107 13.57 -0.84 29.71
C VAL A 107 12.67 -1.89 30.34
N ALA A 108 11.49 -1.51 30.84
CA ALA A 108 10.58 -2.42 31.52
C ALA A 108 9.14 -2.27 31.05
N ILE A 109 8.38 -3.36 31.16
CA ILE A 109 6.94 -3.40 30.91
C ILE A 109 6.23 -4.16 32.03
N LYS A 110 4.98 -3.79 32.31
CA LYS A 110 4.11 -4.48 33.27
C LYS A 110 2.64 -4.31 32.90
N ASP A 111 1.80 -5.06 33.60
CA ASP A 111 0.33 -4.95 33.51
C ASP A 111 -0.22 -5.06 32.08
N VAL A 112 0.37 -5.92 31.25
CA VAL A 112 -0.15 -6.20 29.89
C VAL A 112 -1.49 -6.92 30.02
N ARG A 113 -2.58 -6.30 29.58
CA ARG A 113 -3.95 -6.82 29.71
C ARG A 113 -4.70 -6.66 28.40
N LEU A 114 -5.51 -7.67 28.07
CA LEU A 114 -6.51 -7.61 27.00
C LEU A 114 -7.86 -7.26 27.63
N GLN A 115 -8.48 -6.18 27.18
CA GLN A 115 -9.77 -5.71 27.68
C GLN A 115 -10.83 -5.85 26.58
N GLY A 116 -11.96 -6.48 26.88
CA GLY A 116 -13.08 -6.69 25.94
C GLY A 116 -13.93 -5.44 25.70
N HIS A 117 -13.31 -4.29 25.47
CA HIS A 117 -13.98 -3.05 25.09
C HIS A 117 -13.07 -2.19 24.22
N GLN A 118 -13.64 -1.19 23.56
CA GLN A 118 -12.87 -0.19 22.80
C GLN A 118 -11.86 0.56 23.69
N CYS A 119 -10.75 0.98 23.09
CA CYS A 119 -9.78 1.84 23.78
C CYS A 119 -10.40 3.21 24.08
N MET A 120 -9.97 3.84 25.17
CA MET A 120 -10.61 5.06 25.68
C MET A 120 -10.05 6.32 25.01
N LYS A 121 -8.75 6.31 24.70
CA LYS A 121 -8.02 7.46 24.15
C LYS A 121 -7.40 7.19 22.79
N THR A 122 -7.49 5.95 22.31
CA THR A 122 -6.92 5.56 21.03
C THR A 122 -8.02 5.07 20.09
N PRO A 123 -8.15 5.66 18.89
CA PRO A 123 -9.20 5.31 17.95
C PRO A 123 -8.99 3.94 17.32
N HIS A 124 -10.09 3.23 17.09
CA HIS A 124 -10.14 1.97 16.36
C HIS A 124 -10.41 2.20 14.87
N PHE A 125 -9.79 1.40 14.02
CA PHE A 125 -10.08 1.40 12.58
C PHE A 125 -11.24 0.45 12.26
N LEU A 126 -11.98 0.80 11.22
CA LEU A 126 -12.84 -0.15 10.52
C LEU A 126 -12.00 -0.90 9.48
N HIS A 127 -12.57 -1.97 8.94
CA HIS A 127 -11.94 -2.76 7.89
C HIS A 127 -11.55 -1.87 6.69
N ILE A 128 -10.26 -1.93 6.34
CA ILE A 128 -9.67 -1.26 5.18
C ILE A 128 -9.83 -2.17 3.95
N LYS A 129 -10.14 -1.57 2.79
CA LYS A 129 -10.27 -2.29 1.52
C LYS A 129 -8.95 -2.28 0.76
N GLY A 130 -8.69 -3.37 0.05
CA GLY A 130 -7.61 -3.43 -0.95
C GLY A 130 -7.85 -2.47 -2.11
N VAL A 131 -6.76 -2.11 -2.79
CA VAL A 131 -6.76 -1.17 -3.92
C VAL A 131 -6.05 -1.83 -5.08
N GLU A 132 -6.70 -1.85 -6.25
CA GLU A 132 -6.05 -2.16 -7.52
C GLU A 132 -5.82 -0.86 -8.29
N VAL A 133 -4.67 -0.75 -8.95
CA VAL A 133 -4.30 0.44 -9.71
C VAL A 133 -3.38 0.08 -10.88
N ASN A 134 -3.40 0.86 -11.95
CA ASN A 134 -2.43 0.73 -13.03
C ASN A 134 -1.10 1.38 -12.65
N ALA A 135 0.01 0.80 -13.13
CA ALA A 135 1.33 1.38 -12.94
C ALA A 135 1.36 2.85 -13.43
N ARG A 136 2.13 3.67 -12.71
CA ARG A 136 2.25 5.14 -12.86
C ARG A 136 1.03 5.94 -12.40
N GLN A 137 -0.07 5.29 -12.03
CA GLN A 137 -1.20 5.97 -11.41
C GLN A 137 -1.06 6.00 -9.88
N THR A 138 -1.93 6.78 -9.23
CA THR A 138 -1.94 6.96 -7.78
C THR A 138 -2.91 5.98 -7.12
N ALA A 139 -2.42 5.16 -6.19
CA ALA A 139 -3.29 4.32 -5.37
C ALA A 139 -3.83 5.12 -4.19
N THR A 140 -5.15 5.16 -4.04
CA THR A 140 -5.80 5.90 -2.95
C THR A 140 -6.36 4.95 -1.90
N PHE A 141 -5.79 4.95 -0.70
CA PHE A 141 -6.31 4.22 0.45
C PHE A 141 -7.23 5.11 1.29
N GLN A 142 -8.33 4.53 1.77
CA GLN A 142 -9.26 5.19 2.68
C GLN A 142 -9.42 4.37 3.95
N CYS A 143 -9.05 4.96 5.08
CA CYS A 143 -9.18 4.34 6.39
C CYS A 143 -10.22 5.08 7.21
N THR A 144 -11.28 4.36 7.58
CA THR A 144 -12.29 4.88 8.49
C THR A 144 -11.90 4.54 9.91
N PHE A 145 -11.92 5.50 10.83
CA PHE A 145 -11.65 5.27 12.24
C PHE A 145 -12.69 5.93 13.13
N SER A 146 -12.91 5.35 14.32
CA SER A 146 -13.81 5.88 15.35
C SER A 146 -13.03 6.66 16.41
N GLY A 147 -13.33 7.94 16.59
CA GLY A 147 -12.66 8.80 17.56
C GLY A 147 -12.76 10.27 17.17
N ARG A 148 -12.19 11.17 17.98
CA ARG A 148 -12.14 12.60 17.67
C ARG A 148 -10.78 12.95 17.05
N PRO A 149 -10.72 13.76 15.99
CA PRO A 149 -9.45 14.13 15.35
C PRO A 149 -8.50 14.92 16.25
N LEU A 150 -9.05 15.62 17.26
CA LEU A 150 -8.28 16.40 18.22
C LEU A 150 -7.36 15.54 19.11
N ASP A 151 -7.68 14.25 19.28
CA ASP A 151 -6.91 13.32 20.09
C ASP A 151 -5.80 12.60 19.28
N ILE A 152 -5.61 12.99 18.01
CA ILE A 152 -4.68 12.34 17.07
C ILE A 152 -3.45 13.21 16.86
N SER A 153 -2.28 12.67 17.21
CA SER A 153 -1.00 13.33 16.98
C SER A 153 -0.47 13.10 15.56
N ASN A 154 -0.61 11.88 15.04
CA ASN A 154 -0.20 11.54 13.68
C ASN A 154 -1.04 10.38 13.10
N ILE A 155 -1.16 10.31 11.79
CA ILE A 155 -1.78 9.17 11.09
C ILE A 155 -1.16 9.00 9.70
N TRP A 156 -0.83 7.77 9.34
CA TRP A 156 -0.18 7.45 8.07
C TRP A 156 -0.52 6.02 7.61
N LEU A 157 -0.24 5.75 6.35
CA LEU A 157 -0.30 4.42 5.77
C LEU A 157 1.07 3.77 5.87
N GLN A 158 1.14 2.57 6.43
CA GLN A 158 2.36 1.78 6.59
C GLN A 158 2.31 0.53 5.71
N GLY A 159 3.22 0.44 4.74
CA GLY A 159 3.46 -0.77 3.94
C GLY A 159 4.39 -1.74 4.66
N ILE A 160 4.16 -3.04 4.52
CA ILE A 160 5.00 -4.08 5.15
C ILE A 160 6.46 -4.05 4.66
N SER A 161 6.70 -3.51 3.47
CA SER A 161 8.01 -3.40 2.80
C SER A 161 8.77 -2.11 3.12
N GLY A 162 8.24 -1.20 3.94
CA GLY A 162 8.90 0.06 4.29
C GLY A 162 8.28 1.30 3.65
N ARG A 163 7.50 1.14 2.57
CA ARG A 163 6.87 2.29 1.90
C ARG A 163 5.73 2.83 2.76
N GLU A 164 5.81 4.11 3.09
CA GLU A 164 4.78 4.82 3.86
C GLU A 164 4.15 5.93 3.01
N ALA A 165 2.90 6.29 3.34
CA ALA A 165 2.24 7.44 2.74
C ALA A 165 1.64 8.34 3.83
N PRO A 166 1.94 9.64 3.82
CA PRO A 166 1.37 10.58 4.78
C PRO A 166 -0.13 10.79 4.50
N ARG A 167 -0.83 11.28 5.52
CA ARG A 167 -2.23 11.68 5.39
C ARG A 167 -2.38 12.81 4.36
N LYS A 168 -3.16 12.56 3.30
CA LYS A 168 -3.57 13.58 2.33
C LYS A 168 -4.69 14.45 2.88
N SER A 169 -5.74 13.82 3.41
CA SER A 169 -6.89 14.54 3.96
C SER A 169 -7.62 13.73 5.02
N THR A 170 -8.48 14.41 5.78
CA THR A 170 -9.43 13.77 6.70
C THR A 170 -10.78 14.44 6.57
N ARG A 171 -11.84 13.64 6.48
CA ARG A 171 -13.22 14.13 6.41
C ARG A 171 -14.10 13.44 7.45
N PRO A 172 -15.02 14.16 8.11
CA PRO A 172 -16.01 13.54 8.97
C PRO A 172 -16.98 12.70 8.14
N VAL A 173 -17.34 11.53 8.67
CA VAL A 173 -18.49 10.73 8.21
C VAL A 173 -19.71 11.06 9.07
N ASN A 174 -19.47 11.18 10.37
CA ASN A 174 -20.41 11.65 11.39
C ASN A 174 -19.61 12.18 12.60
N ASP A 175 -20.29 12.54 13.69
CA ASP A 175 -19.66 13.12 14.89
C ASP A 175 -18.62 12.21 15.57
N ARG A 176 -18.61 10.90 15.25
CA ARG A 176 -17.73 9.89 15.89
C ARG A 176 -16.82 9.15 14.93
N ARG A 177 -16.97 9.35 13.61
CA ARG A 177 -16.23 8.59 12.58
C ARG A 177 -15.66 9.52 11.54
N PHE A 178 -14.42 9.24 11.15
CA PHE A 178 -13.67 10.03 10.20
C PHE A 178 -13.02 9.09 9.18
N ILE A 179 -12.88 9.59 7.96
CA ILE A 179 -12.12 8.91 6.89
C ILE A 179 -10.84 9.69 6.68
N ALA A 180 -9.70 9.03 6.85
CA ALA A 180 -8.40 9.52 6.38
C ALA A 180 -8.07 8.91 5.02
N THR A 181 -7.57 9.76 4.13
CA THR A 181 -7.18 9.40 2.76
C THR A 181 -5.65 9.46 2.63
N PHE A 182 -5.07 8.47 1.96
CA PHE A 182 -3.63 8.34 1.74
C PHE A 182 -3.37 8.01 0.28
N ASP A 183 -2.43 8.71 -0.34
CA ASP A 183 -2.09 8.52 -1.75
C ASP A 183 -0.69 7.92 -1.86
N VAL A 184 -0.60 6.79 -2.56
CA VAL A 184 0.67 6.20 -3.00
C VAL A 184 0.86 6.60 -4.46
N GLU A 185 1.59 7.68 -4.69
CA GLU A 185 1.79 8.27 -6.02
C GLU A 185 2.82 7.50 -6.86
N ASN A 186 2.75 7.65 -8.19
CA ASN A 186 3.68 7.06 -9.15
C ASN A 186 3.96 5.57 -8.88
N THR A 187 2.89 4.77 -8.78
CA THR A 187 3.01 3.36 -8.41
C THR A 187 3.79 2.54 -9.43
N THR A 188 4.57 1.59 -8.92
CA THR A 188 5.32 0.60 -9.69
C THR A 188 4.95 -0.80 -9.25
N LYS A 189 5.31 -1.83 -10.03
CA LYS A 189 5.03 -3.22 -9.65
C LYS A 189 5.62 -3.60 -8.27
N GLY A 190 6.76 -3.01 -7.91
CA GLY A 190 7.41 -3.21 -6.61
C GLY A 190 6.66 -2.62 -5.42
N ASP A 191 5.70 -1.73 -5.66
CA ASP A 191 4.82 -1.18 -4.61
C ASP A 191 3.65 -2.10 -4.29
N SER A 192 3.44 -3.15 -5.08
CA SER A 192 2.45 -4.16 -4.75
C SER A 192 2.82 -4.84 -3.43
N GLY A 193 1.84 -4.99 -2.54
CA GLY A 193 2.08 -5.51 -1.22
C GLY A 193 0.97 -5.17 -0.25
N ARG A 194 1.24 -5.35 1.04
CA ARG A 194 0.25 -5.15 2.10
C ARG A 194 0.48 -3.83 2.83
N TYR A 195 -0.59 -3.05 2.96
CA TYR A 195 -0.61 -1.75 3.62
C TYR A 195 -1.64 -1.72 4.74
N ARG A 196 -1.36 -0.99 5.81
CA ARG A 196 -2.30 -0.77 6.92
C ARG A 196 -2.22 0.67 7.39
N CYS A 197 -3.30 1.16 7.99
CA CYS A 197 -3.30 2.48 8.61
C CYS A 197 -2.85 2.42 10.05
N ILE A 198 -2.01 3.38 10.41
CA ILE A 198 -1.51 3.59 11.77
C ILE A 198 -1.92 4.97 12.23
N VAL A 199 -2.47 5.06 13.43
CA VAL A 199 -2.83 6.33 14.08
C VAL A 199 -2.15 6.40 15.44
N HIS A 200 -1.42 7.48 15.69
CA HIS A 200 -0.87 7.79 17.00
C HIS A 200 -1.78 8.79 17.70
N SER A 201 -2.06 8.49 18.97
CA SER A 201 -2.80 9.33 19.91
C SER A 201 -1.90 9.62 21.12
N ASP A 202 -2.33 10.52 22.00
CA ASP A 202 -1.58 10.90 23.19
C ASP A 202 -1.30 9.72 24.15
N LYS A 203 -2.10 8.65 24.06
CA LYS A 203 -2.06 7.50 24.97
C LYS A 203 -1.85 6.15 24.28
N GLY A 204 -1.67 6.12 22.96
CA GLY A 204 -1.67 4.83 22.27
C GLY A 204 -1.58 4.88 20.76
N VAL A 205 -1.63 3.70 20.16
CA VAL A 205 -1.60 3.49 18.72
C VAL A 205 -2.80 2.65 18.26
N GLY A 206 -3.50 3.12 17.24
CA GLY A 206 -4.48 2.34 16.49
C GLY A 206 -3.84 1.73 15.26
N VAL A 207 -4.22 0.48 14.95
CA VAL A 207 -3.65 -0.32 13.87
C VAL A 207 -4.78 -1.02 13.12
N SER A 208 -4.95 -0.73 11.83
CA SER A 208 -5.91 -1.47 11.00
C SER A 208 -5.40 -2.86 10.62
N THR A 209 -6.28 -3.71 10.09
CA THR A 209 -5.83 -4.88 9.31
C THR A 209 -4.96 -4.45 8.13
N TYR A 210 -4.19 -5.38 7.58
CA TYR A 210 -3.60 -5.19 6.26
C TYR A 210 -4.67 -5.23 5.16
N ALA A 211 -4.42 -4.46 4.09
CA ALA A 211 -5.10 -4.48 2.81
C ALA A 211 -4.08 -4.59 1.68
N ASP A 212 -4.45 -5.27 0.60
CA ASP A 212 -3.56 -5.47 -0.54
C ASP A 212 -3.59 -4.25 -1.49
N LEU A 213 -2.41 -3.78 -1.88
CA LEU A 213 -2.19 -2.96 -3.07
C LEU A 213 -1.76 -3.87 -4.21
N THR A 214 -2.53 -3.89 -5.29
CA THR A 214 -2.18 -4.62 -6.52
C THR A 214 -1.90 -3.62 -7.63
N VAL A 215 -0.64 -3.48 -8.04
CA VAL A 215 -0.25 -2.63 -9.16
C VAL A 215 -0.17 -3.48 -10.43
N LYS A 216 -1.02 -3.18 -11.39
CA LYS A 216 -1.14 -3.88 -12.68
C LYS A 216 -0.43 -3.10 -13.78
N GLN A 217 0.27 -3.80 -14.66
CA GLN A 217 0.94 -3.18 -15.79
C GLN A 217 -0.02 -3.06 -16.98
N PRO A 218 -0.18 -1.87 -17.58
CA PRO A 218 -0.97 -1.72 -18.80
C PRO A 218 -0.49 -2.64 -19.94
N PRO A 219 -1.43 -3.20 -20.73
CA PRO A 219 -1.13 -4.23 -21.71
C PRO A 219 -0.53 -3.68 -23.01
N VAL A 220 0.49 -4.35 -23.55
CA VAL A 220 1.14 -3.99 -24.82
C VAL A 220 1.23 -5.22 -25.72
N PRO A 221 0.74 -5.19 -26.98
CA PRO A 221 0.89 -6.30 -27.92
C PRO A 221 2.37 -6.66 -28.13
N ILE A 222 2.69 -7.96 -28.21
CA ILE A 222 4.07 -8.43 -28.42
C ILE A 222 4.47 -8.36 -29.90
N ALA A 223 3.50 -8.45 -30.81
CA ALA A 223 3.73 -8.52 -32.24
C ALA A 223 2.94 -7.43 -32.99
N PRO A 224 3.43 -6.95 -34.14
CA PRO A 224 2.72 -5.99 -34.97
C PRO A 224 1.45 -6.63 -35.59
N PRO A 225 0.45 -5.83 -35.98
CA PRO A 225 -0.68 -6.35 -36.74
C PRO A 225 -0.23 -6.92 -38.10
N GLN A 226 -0.98 -7.87 -38.65
CA GLN A 226 -0.67 -8.49 -39.94
C GLN A 226 -1.42 -7.80 -41.07
N LEU A 227 -0.73 -7.54 -42.18
CA LEU A 227 -1.34 -6.98 -43.38
C LEU A 227 -2.06 -8.09 -44.16
N MET A 228 -3.37 -7.94 -44.32
CA MET A 228 -4.22 -8.91 -45.04
C MET A 228 -4.53 -8.46 -46.47
N GLY A 229 -4.60 -7.16 -46.72
CA GLY A 229 -4.92 -6.63 -48.05
C GLY A 229 -4.64 -5.14 -48.19
N VAL A 230 -4.33 -4.74 -49.43
CA VAL A 230 -3.92 -3.37 -49.77
C VAL A 230 -4.75 -2.85 -50.95
N GLY A 231 -5.42 -1.73 -50.73
CA GLY A 231 -6.08 -0.94 -51.77
C GLY A 231 -5.40 0.42 -51.98
N ALA A 232 -5.93 1.21 -52.92
CA ALA A 232 -5.47 2.59 -53.13
C ALA A 232 -5.86 3.51 -51.96
N THR A 233 -6.99 3.25 -51.30
CA THR A 233 -7.52 4.10 -50.22
C THR A 233 -7.88 3.31 -48.95
N TYR A 234 -7.36 2.10 -48.82
CA TYR A 234 -7.61 1.27 -47.63
C TYR A 234 -6.49 0.26 -47.37
N LEU A 235 -6.39 -0.15 -46.10
CA LEU A 235 -5.59 -1.26 -45.62
C LEU A 235 -6.48 -2.21 -44.81
N TRP A 236 -6.39 -3.51 -45.07
CA TRP A 236 -7.00 -4.54 -44.24
C TRP A 236 -5.94 -5.18 -43.36
N ILE A 237 -6.20 -5.21 -42.05
CA ILE A 237 -5.29 -5.76 -41.06
C ILE A 237 -5.95 -6.81 -40.19
N GLN A 238 -5.12 -7.69 -39.62
CA GLN A 238 -5.49 -8.58 -38.53
C GLN A 238 -4.71 -8.17 -37.28
N LEU A 239 -5.42 -7.96 -36.18
CA LEU A 239 -4.87 -7.57 -34.88
C LEU A 239 -4.12 -8.78 -34.27
N ASN A 240 -2.86 -8.60 -33.93
CA ASN A 240 -2.06 -9.57 -33.17
C ASN A 240 -2.10 -9.25 -31.66
N ALA A 241 -3.31 -9.18 -31.11
CA ALA A 241 -3.57 -8.70 -29.75
C ALA A 241 -3.85 -9.79 -28.70
N ASN A 242 -3.61 -11.07 -29.03
CA ASN A 242 -3.84 -12.19 -28.10
C ASN A 242 -2.64 -12.44 -27.19
N SER A 243 -1.43 -12.10 -27.65
CA SER A 243 -0.19 -12.22 -26.88
C SER A 243 0.27 -10.84 -26.48
N ILE A 244 0.29 -10.59 -25.16
CA ILE A 244 0.55 -9.28 -24.58
C ILE A 244 1.66 -9.33 -23.54
N ASN A 245 2.43 -8.25 -23.43
CA ASN A 245 3.16 -7.90 -22.23
C ASN A 245 2.24 -7.10 -21.30
N GLY A 246 2.45 -7.21 -19.99
CA GLY A 246 1.60 -6.55 -18.98
C GLY A 246 0.48 -7.46 -18.46
N ASP A 247 -0.56 -6.85 -17.92
CA ASP A 247 -1.66 -7.54 -17.23
C ASP A 247 -3.01 -7.32 -17.94
N GLY A 248 -3.89 -8.33 -17.87
CA GLY A 248 -5.29 -8.22 -18.28
C GLY A 248 -6.23 -7.81 -17.14
N PRO A 249 -7.56 -7.94 -17.36
CA PRO A 249 -8.21 -8.26 -18.63
C PRO A 249 -8.19 -7.08 -19.62
N ILE A 250 -8.31 -7.35 -20.92
CA ILE A 250 -8.46 -6.31 -21.96
C ILE A 250 -9.95 -5.98 -22.11
N ILE A 251 -10.30 -4.70 -21.97
CA ILE A 251 -11.69 -4.22 -22.13
C ILE A 251 -11.91 -3.45 -23.43
N GLU A 252 -10.85 -2.90 -24.02
CA GLU A 252 -10.94 -2.11 -25.25
C GLU A 252 -9.66 -2.29 -26.09
N ARG A 253 -9.84 -2.18 -27.41
CA ARG A 253 -8.79 -2.30 -28.42
C ARG A 253 -8.96 -1.16 -29.41
N GLU A 254 -7.88 -0.50 -29.73
CA GLU A 254 -7.84 0.56 -30.72
C GLU A 254 -6.72 0.31 -31.73
N VAL A 255 -6.92 0.79 -32.94
CA VAL A 255 -5.88 0.86 -33.96
C VAL A 255 -5.51 2.32 -34.15
N GLU A 256 -4.27 2.65 -33.82
CA GLU A 256 -3.65 3.93 -34.15
C GLU A 256 -2.94 3.78 -35.49
N TYR A 257 -3.20 4.70 -36.42
CA TYR A 257 -2.46 4.76 -37.68
C TYR A 257 -2.03 6.19 -37.96
N ARG A 258 -0.82 6.31 -38.51
CA ARG A 258 -0.20 7.60 -38.83
C ARG A 258 0.54 7.59 -40.14
N THR A 259 0.60 8.73 -40.82
CA THR A 259 1.51 8.91 -41.97
C THR A 259 2.96 9.00 -41.49
N MET A 260 3.92 8.57 -42.31
CA MET A 260 5.35 8.70 -41.99
C MET A 260 5.80 10.15 -41.81
N SER A 261 5.10 11.11 -42.42
CA SER A 261 5.30 12.55 -42.25
C SER A 261 4.73 13.08 -40.92
N GLY A 262 3.89 12.31 -40.22
CA GLY A 262 3.18 12.72 -39.01
C GLY A 262 2.01 13.69 -39.25
N THR A 263 1.63 13.92 -40.52
CA THR A 263 0.55 14.85 -40.89
C THR A 263 -0.84 14.34 -40.51
N LEU A 264 -1.02 13.03 -40.40
CA LEU A 264 -2.24 12.38 -39.95
C LEU A 264 -1.89 11.41 -38.82
N ILE A 265 -2.65 11.48 -37.73
CA ILE A 265 -2.67 10.50 -36.65
C ILE A 265 -4.14 10.33 -36.26
N ASP A 266 -4.66 9.11 -36.35
CA ASP A 266 -6.05 8.81 -35.99
C ASP A 266 -6.14 7.47 -35.25
N ASN A 267 -7.08 7.38 -34.31
CA ASN A 267 -7.32 6.22 -33.46
C ASN A 267 -8.74 5.72 -33.67
N GLN A 268 -8.88 4.43 -33.96
CA GLN A 268 -10.20 3.82 -34.20
C GLN A 268 -10.43 2.64 -33.25
N PRO A 269 -11.55 2.61 -32.50
CA PRO A 269 -11.91 1.45 -31.70
C PRO A 269 -12.23 0.25 -32.60
N VAL A 270 -11.85 -0.94 -32.15
CA VAL A 270 -12.00 -2.18 -32.92
C VAL A 270 -12.60 -3.31 -32.09
N ASP A 271 -13.74 -3.81 -32.54
CA ASP A 271 -14.44 -4.92 -31.88
C ASP A 271 -13.96 -6.31 -32.34
N LYS A 272 -13.47 -6.42 -33.57
CA LYS A 272 -13.09 -7.69 -34.22
C LYS A 272 -11.58 -7.85 -34.32
N THR A 273 -11.12 -9.08 -34.52
CA THR A 273 -9.70 -9.37 -34.76
C THR A 273 -9.22 -8.91 -36.14
N THR A 274 -10.12 -8.57 -37.06
CA THR A 274 -9.79 -7.98 -38.36
C THR A 274 -10.44 -6.62 -38.50
N HIS A 275 -9.70 -5.67 -39.08
CA HIS A 275 -10.14 -4.29 -39.24
C HIS A 275 -9.77 -3.74 -40.62
N LYS A 276 -10.65 -2.91 -41.19
CA LYS A 276 -10.40 -2.18 -42.43
C LYS A 276 -10.20 -0.71 -42.10
N ILE A 277 -8.99 -0.22 -42.31
CA ILE A 277 -8.68 1.20 -42.27
C ILE A 277 -9.01 1.76 -43.67
N GLY A 278 -10.03 2.60 -43.77
CA GLY A 278 -10.48 3.20 -45.04
C GLY A 278 -10.14 4.67 -45.14
N HIS A 279 -10.49 5.28 -46.29
CA HIS A 279 -10.32 6.71 -46.56
C HIS A 279 -8.87 7.20 -46.46
N LEU A 280 -7.92 6.34 -46.81
CA LEU A 280 -6.49 6.65 -46.86
C LEU A 280 -6.11 7.31 -48.18
N ASP A 281 -4.99 8.02 -48.19
CA ASP A 281 -4.41 8.61 -49.38
C ASP A 281 -3.69 7.53 -50.23
N PRO A 282 -3.81 7.55 -51.57
CA PRO A 282 -3.03 6.68 -52.45
C PRO A 282 -1.52 6.92 -52.39
N ASP A 283 -0.73 5.90 -52.72
CA ASP A 283 0.75 5.89 -52.71
C ASP A 283 1.37 6.51 -51.43
N THR A 284 0.73 6.28 -50.29
CA THR A 284 1.12 6.87 -49.00
C THR A 284 1.51 5.77 -48.02
N GLU A 285 2.63 5.96 -47.33
CA GLU A 285 3.15 5.04 -46.33
C GLU A 285 2.60 5.38 -44.94
N TYR A 286 2.05 4.36 -44.29
CA TYR A 286 1.44 4.42 -42.97
C TYR A 286 2.15 3.51 -41.98
N GLU A 287 2.19 3.96 -40.74
CA GLU A 287 2.60 3.18 -39.57
C GLU A 287 1.34 2.88 -38.74
N ILE A 288 1.07 1.60 -38.50
CA ILE A 288 -0.15 1.11 -37.84
C ILE A 288 0.23 0.33 -36.59
N SER A 289 -0.27 0.76 -35.44
CA SER A 289 -0.06 0.14 -34.15
C SER A 289 -1.39 -0.22 -33.49
N VAL A 290 -1.37 -1.24 -32.63
CA VAL A 290 -2.53 -1.62 -31.82
C VAL A 290 -2.31 -1.12 -30.40
N LEU A 291 -3.31 -0.43 -29.85
CA LEU A 291 -3.38 -0.06 -28.45
C LEU A 291 -4.39 -0.97 -27.74
N LEU A 292 -4.04 -1.35 -26.51
CA LEU A 292 -4.88 -2.18 -25.67
C LEU A 292 -5.14 -1.47 -24.35
N THR A 293 -6.37 -1.59 -23.86
CA THR A 293 -6.80 -0.92 -22.63
C THR A 293 -7.31 -1.97 -21.64
N ARG A 294 -6.79 -1.92 -20.42
CA ARG A 294 -7.32 -2.66 -19.27
C ARG A 294 -8.17 -1.74 -18.38
N PRO A 295 -8.97 -2.27 -17.43
CA PRO A 295 -9.76 -1.44 -16.53
C PRO A 295 -8.94 -0.43 -15.72
N LEU A 296 -9.65 0.55 -15.16
CA LEU A 296 -9.14 1.64 -14.32
C LEU A 296 -8.31 2.69 -15.08
N ASP A 297 -8.15 3.85 -14.45
CA ASP A 297 -7.40 4.98 -15.02
C ASP A 297 -5.98 4.58 -15.41
N GLY A 298 -5.47 5.15 -16.51
CA GLY A 298 -4.15 4.80 -17.05
C GLY A 298 -4.01 3.35 -17.53
N GLY A 299 -5.13 2.67 -17.81
CA GLY A 299 -5.16 1.28 -18.26
C GLY A 299 -4.75 1.07 -19.72
N THR A 300 -4.70 2.13 -20.53
CA THR A 300 -4.20 2.08 -21.92
C THR A 300 -2.69 1.91 -21.90
N GLY A 301 -2.21 0.81 -22.48
CA GLY A 301 -0.79 0.56 -22.63
C GLY A 301 -0.14 1.39 -23.74
N ALA A 302 1.18 1.30 -23.83
CA ALA A 302 1.89 1.85 -24.97
C ALA A 302 1.47 1.15 -26.28
N PRO A 303 1.57 1.83 -27.43
CA PRO A 303 1.35 1.19 -28.72
C PRO A 303 2.26 -0.04 -28.88
N GLY A 304 1.70 -1.12 -29.42
CA GLY A 304 2.49 -2.30 -29.80
C GLY A 304 3.49 -2.01 -30.94
N PRO A 305 4.31 -2.99 -31.34
CA PRO A 305 5.18 -2.85 -32.50
C PRO A 305 4.38 -2.45 -33.75
N PRO A 306 4.88 -1.50 -34.56
CA PRO A 306 4.12 -1.03 -35.70
C PRO A 306 4.23 -1.96 -36.91
N LEU A 307 3.15 -2.04 -37.69
CA LEU A 307 3.16 -2.49 -39.08
C LEU A 307 3.39 -1.28 -39.98
N ARG A 308 4.33 -1.38 -40.93
CA ARG A 308 4.48 -0.38 -41.99
C ARG A 308 3.89 -0.92 -43.29
N ALA A 309 3.01 -0.14 -43.90
CA ALA A 309 2.34 -0.51 -45.14
C ALA A 309 2.08 0.72 -45.99
N ARG A 310 2.17 0.54 -47.32
CA ARG A 310 1.89 1.58 -48.30
C ARG A 310 0.63 1.24 -49.09
N THR A 311 -0.23 2.22 -49.30
CA THR A 311 -1.40 2.10 -50.19
C THR A 311 -0.98 2.01 -51.65
N LYS A 312 -1.82 1.44 -52.51
CA LYS A 312 -1.54 1.36 -53.96
C LYS A 312 -1.68 2.72 -54.62
N CYS A 313 -1.09 2.87 -55.81
CA CYS A 313 -1.41 3.97 -56.71
C CYS A 313 -2.89 3.92 -57.13
N ALA A 314 -3.41 5.09 -57.51
CA ALA A 314 -4.78 5.24 -58.04
C ALA A 314 -4.96 4.55 -59.39
#